data_AF-A0A7G9Y3D8-F1
#
_entry.id   AF-A0A7G9Y3D8-F1
#
_cell.length_a   1.000
_cell.length_b   1.000
_cell.length_c   1.000
_cell.angle_alpha   90.00
_cell.angle_beta   90.00
_cell.angle_gamma   90.00
#
_symmetry.space_group_name_H-M   'P 1'
#
loop_
_entity.id
_entity.type
_entity.pdbx_description
1 polymer ?
#
loop_
_entity_poly.entity_id
_entity_poly.type
_entity_poly.pdbx_seq_one_letter_code
_entity_poly.pdbx_strand_id
1 'polypeptide(L)'
;MASISSMTPYRSPIFKYDMVWIYHIQIGIWMMPMSIKETVEQCNIILDTILNDTSVPRNIRHAADEIKKNLSNENESISFRAATSLNILNKITNDPNMPMHTRTLVWNLASQFEMIAVEE
;
A
#
# COMPACT_ATOMS: atom_id res chain seq x y z
N MET A 1 9.04 53.33 -41.85
CA MET A 1 9.89 52.53 -40.95
C MET A 1 8.98 51.99 -39.86
N ALA A 2 8.84 50.67 -39.81
CA ALA A 2 7.75 49.98 -39.11
C ALA A 2 7.82 50.17 -37.58
N SER A 3 6.88 50.93 -37.03
CA SER A 3 6.58 50.91 -35.60
C SER A 3 5.87 49.59 -35.28
N ILE A 4 6.58 48.79 -34.51
CA ILE A 4 6.29 47.40 -34.16
C ILE A 4 4.90 47.33 -33.52
N SER A 5 3.99 46.67 -34.25
CA SER A 5 2.71 46.17 -33.77
C SER A 5 2.93 45.48 -32.43
N SER A 6 2.21 45.91 -31.40
CA SER A 6 2.19 45.27 -30.09
C SER A 6 1.50 43.90 -30.22
N MET A 7 2.25 42.96 -30.79
CA MET A 7 1.98 41.54 -30.83
C MET A 7 1.91 41.08 -29.39
N THR A 8 0.74 40.63 -28.95
CA THR A 8 0.61 39.87 -27.71
C THR A 8 1.50 38.63 -27.81
N PRO A 9 2.42 38.37 -26.87
CA PRO A 9 2.80 37.01 -26.58
C PRO A 9 1.94 36.56 -25.41
N TYR A 10 1.09 35.58 -25.68
CA TYR A 10 0.58 34.67 -24.67
C TYR A 10 1.80 34.10 -23.93
N ARG A 11 2.22 34.76 -22.85
CA ARG A 11 3.35 34.33 -22.04
C ARG A 11 2.83 33.19 -21.19
N SER A 12 2.98 31.97 -21.69
CA SER A 12 2.94 30.78 -20.86
C SER A 12 4.11 30.81 -19.89
N PRO A 13 3.88 30.61 -18.59
CA PRO A 13 4.91 30.12 -17.68
C PRO A 13 4.44 28.76 -17.17
N ILE A 14 4.89 27.68 -17.82
CA ILE A 14 5.54 26.49 -17.21
C ILE A 14 4.79 25.74 -16.06
N PHE A 15 3.59 26.14 -15.67
CA PHE A 15 2.85 25.58 -14.55
C PHE A 15 1.76 24.63 -15.03
N LYS A 16 2.16 23.48 -15.58
CA LYS A 16 1.23 22.34 -15.62
C LYS A 16 1.84 20.94 -15.76
N TYR A 17 3.16 20.81 -15.90
CA TYR A 17 3.79 19.49 -16.06
C TYR A 17 4.91 19.18 -15.06
N ASP A 18 5.18 20.04 -14.07
CA ASP A 18 6.31 19.88 -13.13
C ASP A 18 5.97 19.14 -11.81
N MET A 19 4.78 18.56 -11.66
CA MET A 19 4.45 17.65 -10.55
C MET A 19 4.34 16.17 -10.96
N VAL A 20 4.51 15.85 -12.24
CA VAL A 20 4.53 14.46 -12.74
C VAL A 20 5.97 13.93 -12.87
N TRP A 21 6.95 14.81 -13.01
CA TRP A 21 8.36 14.42 -13.21
C TRP A 21 9.07 13.91 -11.95
N ILE A 22 8.58 14.27 -10.75
CA ILE A 22 9.11 13.74 -9.49
C ILE A 22 8.64 12.29 -9.26
N TYR A 23 7.48 11.92 -9.79
CA TYR A 23 7.05 10.51 -9.82
C TYR A 23 7.98 9.69 -10.71
N HIS A 24 8.33 10.18 -11.90
CA HIS A 24 9.08 9.42 -12.90
C HIS A 24 10.49 8.97 -12.46
N ILE A 25 11.14 9.68 -11.53
CA ILE A 25 12.45 9.28 -10.98
C ILE A 25 12.30 8.24 -9.86
N GLN A 26 11.18 8.25 -9.13
CA GLN A 26 10.92 7.28 -8.05
C GLN A 26 10.43 5.92 -8.58
N ILE A 27 9.75 5.87 -9.74
CA ILE A 27 9.26 4.59 -10.33
C ILE A 27 10.40 3.78 -10.99
N GLY A 28 11.58 4.38 -11.16
CA GLY A 28 12.75 3.74 -11.78
C GLY A 28 13.56 2.83 -10.85
N ILE A 29 13.26 2.83 -9.54
CA ILE A 29 13.78 1.83 -8.60
C ILE A 29 12.76 0.68 -8.54
N TRP A 30 12.90 -0.23 -9.51
CA TRP A 30 12.64 -1.65 -9.32
C TRP A 30 11.28 -2.03 -8.71
N MET A 31 10.21 -1.74 -9.44
CA MET A 31 9.08 -2.66 -9.47
C MET A 31 9.53 -3.94 -10.18
N MET A 32 10.27 -4.78 -9.46
CA MET A 32 10.20 -6.21 -9.74
C MET A 32 8.78 -6.62 -9.40
N PRO A 33 8.04 -7.28 -10.30
CA PRO A 33 6.85 -7.98 -9.88
C PRO A 33 7.32 -9.02 -8.87
N MET A 34 7.10 -8.72 -7.58
CA MET A 34 7.34 -9.70 -6.54
C MET A 34 6.45 -10.90 -6.87
N SER A 35 7.03 -12.09 -6.84
CA SER A 35 6.22 -13.29 -6.92
C SER A 35 5.19 -13.26 -5.79
N ILE A 36 3.99 -13.81 -6.02
CA ILE A 36 2.95 -13.94 -4.99
C ILE A 36 3.54 -14.50 -3.68
N LYS A 37 4.47 -15.45 -3.78
CA LYS A 37 5.16 -16.03 -2.62
C LYS A 37 6.01 -15.01 -1.86
N GLU A 38 6.73 -14.15 -2.55
CA GLU A 38 7.56 -13.10 -1.95
C GLU A 38 6.68 -12.05 -1.27
N THR A 39 5.57 -11.67 -1.91
CA THR A 39 4.58 -10.75 -1.33
C THR A 39 3.97 -11.33 -0.05
N VAL A 40 3.62 -12.62 -0.04
CA VAL A 40 3.11 -13.29 1.16
C VAL A 40 4.14 -13.29 2.29
N GLU A 41 5.41 -13.51 1.97
CA GLU A 41 6.49 -13.45 2.96
C GLU A 41 6.66 -12.03 3.53
N GLN A 42 6.59 -11.00 2.67
CA GLN A 42 6.59 -9.61 3.13
C GLN A 42 5.40 -9.30 4.05
N CYS A 43 4.20 -9.79 3.71
CA CYS A 43 3.03 -9.69 4.59
C CYS A 43 3.29 -10.34 5.96
N ASN A 44 3.89 -11.53 6.00
CA ASN A 44 4.22 -12.20 7.26
C ASN A 44 5.20 -11.38 8.12
N ILE A 45 6.22 -10.79 7.52
CA ILE A 45 7.20 -9.93 8.22
C ILE A 45 6.51 -8.69 8.83
N ILE A 46 5.61 -8.06 8.07
CA ILE A 46 4.87 -6.89 8.56
C ILE A 46 3.93 -7.28 9.71
N LEU A 47 3.22 -8.42 9.58
CA LEU A 47 2.35 -8.93 10.64
C LEU A 47 3.14 -9.23 11.92
N ASP A 48 4.31 -9.85 11.81
CA ASP A 48 5.20 -10.09 12.95
C ASP A 48 5.68 -8.80 13.61
N THR A 49 5.92 -7.76 12.82
CA THR A 49 6.25 -6.43 13.36
C THR A 49 5.11 -5.87 14.21
N ILE A 50 3.85 -6.01 13.75
CA ILE A 50 2.66 -5.58 14.49
C ILE A 50 2.46 -6.41 15.77
N LEU A 51 2.67 -7.73 15.70
CA LEU A 51 2.49 -8.64 16.82
C LEU A 51 3.48 -8.40 17.96
N ASN A 52 4.74 -8.11 17.62
CA ASN A 52 5.81 -7.88 18.57
C ASN A 52 5.82 -6.47 19.17
N ASP A 53 5.02 -5.55 18.63
CA ASP A 53 4.94 -4.19 19.13
C ASP A 53 4.00 -4.07 20.34
N THR A 54 4.58 -3.75 21.50
CA THR A 54 3.84 -3.54 22.76
C THR A 54 2.96 -2.30 22.75
N SER A 55 3.20 -1.36 21.85
CA SER A 55 2.43 -0.11 21.68
C SER A 55 1.09 -0.36 20.98
N VAL A 56 0.91 -1.53 20.37
CA VAL A 56 -0.29 -1.88 19.62
C VAL A 56 -1.35 -2.48 20.55
N PRO A 57 -2.59 -1.94 20.53
CA PRO A 57 -3.73 -2.50 21.25
C PRO A 57 -3.96 -4.00 20.99
N ARG A 58 -4.45 -4.72 22.01
CA ARG A 58 -4.62 -6.18 21.97
C ARG A 58 -5.55 -6.66 20.84
N ASN A 59 -6.58 -5.89 20.52
CA ASN A 59 -7.52 -6.21 19.44
C ASN A 59 -6.85 -6.21 18.07
N ILE A 60 -5.98 -5.24 17.79
CA ILE A 60 -5.22 -5.15 16.54
C ILE A 60 -4.22 -6.30 16.43
N ARG A 61 -3.50 -6.60 17.52
CA ARG A 61 -2.59 -7.76 17.57
C ARG A 61 -3.34 -9.09 17.37
N HIS A 62 -4.52 -9.24 17.96
CA HIS A 62 -5.34 -10.44 17.75
C HIS A 62 -5.75 -10.61 16.27
N ALA A 63 -6.18 -9.53 15.61
CA ALA A 63 -6.50 -9.57 14.19
C ALA A 63 -5.27 -9.90 13.32
N ALA A 64 -4.10 -9.36 13.65
CA ALA A 64 -2.86 -9.69 12.95
C ALA A 64 -2.48 -11.17 13.09
N ASP A 65 -2.67 -11.76 14.28
CA ASP A 65 -2.44 -13.19 14.53
C ASP A 65 -3.42 -14.07 13.74
N GLU A 66 -4.69 -13.67 13.68
CA GLU A 66 -5.72 -14.35 12.89
C GLU A 66 -5.38 -14.33 11.39
N ILE A 67 -4.97 -13.18 10.86
CA ILE A 67 -4.52 -13.02 9.48
C ILE A 67 -3.32 -13.94 9.19
N LYS A 68 -2.33 -13.98 10.09
CA LYS A 68 -1.14 -14.83 9.93
C LYS A 68 -1.49 -16.31 9.89
N LYS A 69 -2.43 -16.77 10.72
CA LYS A 69 -2.94 -18.15 10.68
C LYS A 69 -3.65 -18.44 9.36
N ASN A 70 -4.46 -17.52 8.87
CA ASN A 70 -5.14 -17.64 7.59
C ASN A 70 -4.16 -17.71 6.41
N LEU A 71 -3.08 -16.93 6.45
CA LEU A 71 -1.97 -17.01 5.50
C LEU A 71 -1.08 -18.25 5.67
N SER A 72 -1.30 -19.10 6.67
CA SER A 72 -0.57 -20.37 6.83
C SER A 72 -1.42 -21.58 6.43
N ASN A 73 -2.69 -21.38 6.08
CA ASN A 73 -3.60 -22.47 5.74
C ASN A 73 -3.35 -22.96 4.29
N GLU A 74 -2.69 -24.11 4.12
CA GLU A 74 -2.39 -24.66 2.78
C GLU A 74 -3.60 -25.32 2.09
N ASN A 75 -4.73 -25.46 2.79
CA ASN A 75 -5.93 -26.12 2.23
C ASN A 75 -6.73 -25.24 1.27
N GLU A 76 -6.50 -23.92 1.28
CA GLU A 76 -7.27 -22.93 0.54
C GLU A 76 -6.41 -22.21 -0.51
N SER A 77 -7.03 -21.70 -1.57
CA SER A 77 -6.32 -20.93 -2.59
C SER A 77 -5.74 -19.65 -1.98
N ILE A 78 -4.60 -19.21 -2.51
CA ILE A 78 -3.92 -18.03 -1.99
C ILE A 78 -4.78 -16.76 -2.12
N SER A 79 -5.57 -16.66 -3.20
CA SER A 79 -6.48 -15.54 -3.45
C SER A 79 -7.64 -15.53 -2.45
N PHE A 80 -8.21 -16.69 -2.14
CA PHE A 80 -9.27 -16.79 -1.12
C PHE A 80 -8.75 -16.44 0.28
N ARG A 81 -7.54 -16.89 0.60
CA ARG A 81 -6.86 -16.53 1.85
C ARG A 81 -6.58 -15.03 1.91
N ALA A 82 -6.06 -14.42 0.85
CA ALA A 82 -5.81 -12.99 0.79
C ALA A 82 -7.10 -12.17 0.95
N ALA A 83 -8.19 -12.55 0.28
CA ALA A 83 -9.48 -11.90 0.42
C ALA A 83 -10.04 -11.99 1.85
N THR A 84 -9.92 -13.15 2.48
CA THR A 84 -10.34 -13.34 3.88
C THR A 84 -9.49 -12.50 4.84
N SER A 85 -8.17 -12.49 4.64
CA SER A 85 -7.22 -11.66 5.40
C SER A 85 -7.52 -10.17 5.27
N LEU A 86 -7.81 -9.70 4.05
CA LEU A 86 -8.20 -8.32 3.78
C LEU A 86 -9.49 -7.94 4.52
N ASN A 87 -10.47 -8.83 4.55
CA ASN A 87 -11.71 -8.60 5.29
C ASN A 87 -11.48 -8.47 6.81
N ILE A 88 -10.61 -9.31 7.39
CA ILE A 88 -10.22 -9.20 8.80
C ILE A 88 -9.48 -7.88 9.06
N LEU A 89 -8.55 -7.52 8.19
CA LEU A 89 -7.76 -6.28 8.28
C LEU A 89 -8.67 -5.04 8.22
N ASN A 90 -9.64 -5.01 7.32
CA ASN A 90 -10.56 -3.88 7.18
C ASN A 90 -11.43 -3.62 8.42
N LYS A 91 -11.69 -4.65 9.24
CA LYS A 91 -12.40 -4.47 10.52
C LYS A 91 -11.57 -3.65 11.51
N ILE A 92 -10.25 -3.80 11.52
CA ILE A 92 -9.37 -3.08 12.45
C ILE A 92 -8.97 -1.70 11.93
N THR A 93 -8.96 -1.45 10.61
CA THR A 93 -8.60 -0.14 9.99
C THR A 93 -9.41 1.04 10.54
N ASN A 94 -10.64 0.80 11.00
CA ASN A 94 -11.53 1.82 11.54
C ASN A 94 -11.36 2.08 13.04
N ASP A 95 -10.43 1.41 13.72
CA ASP A 95 -10.23 1.59 15.16
C ASP A 95 -9.60 2.97 15.47
N PRO A 96 -10.23 3.80 16.32
CA PRO A 96 -9.70 5.11 16.68
C PRO A 96 -8.44 5.04 17.58
N ASN A 97 -8.21 3.92 18.26
CA ASN A 97 -7.05 3.71 19.14
C ASN A 97 -5.81 3.17 18.39
N MET A 98 -5.89 3.00 17.07
CA MET A 98 -4.77 2.51 16.28
C MET A 98 -3.61 3.53 16.22
N PRO A 99 -2.39 3.16 16.62
CA PRO A 99 -1.22 4.01 16.48
C PRO A 99 -0.93 4.40 15.02
N MET A 100 -0.35 5.58 14.81
CA MET A 100 -0.07 6.10 13.46
C MET A 100 0.87 5.19 12.66
N HIS A 101 1.94 4.68 13.28
CA HIS A 101 2.88 3.78 12.59
C HIS A 101 2.21 2.46 12.18
N THR A 102 1.33 1.92 13.03
CA THR A 102 0.54 0.72 12.73
C THR A 102 -0.41 0.95 11.56
N ARG A 103 -1.02 2.14 11.47
CA ARG A 103 -1.92 2.49 10.36
C ARG A 103 -1.20 2.40 9.01
N THR A 104 0.03 2.90 8.92
CA THR A 104 0.85 2.78 7.71
C THR A 104 1.12 1.32 7.33
N LEU A 105 1.43 0.46 8.31
CA LEU A 105 1.63 -0.97 8.09
C LEU A 105 0.35 -1.67 7.63
N VAL A 106 -0.78 -1.32 8.22
CA VAL A 106 -2.11 -1.83 7.83
C VAL A 106 -2.44 -1.43 6.39
N TRP A 107 -2.20 -0.18 6.00
CA TRP A 107 -2.38 0.26 4.61
C TRP A 107 -1.51 -0.52 3.63
N ASN A 108 -0.24 -0.77 3.99
CA ASN A 108 0.66 -1.57 3.19
C ASN A 108 0.14 -3.02 3.01
N LEU A 109 -0.29 -3.64 4.11
CA LEU A 109 -0.89 -4.99 4.08
C LEU A 109 -2.15 -5.05 3.21
N ALA A 110 -3.04 -4.06 3.32
CA ALA A 110 -4.26 -4.00 2.53
C ALA A 110 -3.94 -3.97 1.03
N SER A 111 -3.00 -3.10 0.62
CA SER A 111 -2.52 -3.02 -0.76
C SER A 111 -1.97 -4.35 -1.28
N GLN A 112 -1.18 -5.06 -0.47
CA GLN A 112 -0.62 -6.37 -0.84
C GLN A 112 -1.69 -7.46 -0.94
N PHE A 113 -2.65 -7.50 -0.01
CA PHE A 113 -3.74 -8.47 -0.08
C PHE A 113 -4.69 -8.22 -1.25
N GLU A 114 -4.98 -6.96 -1.58
CA GLU A 114 -5.76 -6.60 -2.77
C GLU A 114 -5.06 -7.07 -4.05
N MET A 115 -3.74 -6.87 -4.16
CA MET A 115 -2.95 -7.35 -5.29
C MET A 115 -3.03 -8.88 -5.43
N ILE A 116 -2.76 -9.62 -4.35
CA ILE A 116 -2.78 -11.09 -4.35
C ILE A 116 -4.19 -11.63 -4.68
N ALA A 117 -5.25 -10.98 -4.18
CA ALA A 117 -6.62 -11.41 -4.41
C ALA A 117 -7.10 -11.18 -5.86
N VAL A 118 -6.47 -10.27 -6.60
CA VAL A 118 -6.83 -9.92 -7.99
C VAL A 118 -6.03 -10.73 -9.03
N GLU A 119 -4.82 -11.18 -8.71
CA GLU A 119 -3.91 -11.87 -9.64
C GLU A 119 -4.26 -13.35 -9.96
N GLU A 120 -5.54 -13.77 -9.87
CA GLU A 120 -5.98 -15.14 -10.19
C GLU A 120 -6.56 -15.30 -11.61
#